data_AF-A0A0L1JBN1-F1
#
_entry.id   AF-A0A0L1JBN1-F1
#
_cell.length_a   1.000
_cell.length_b   1.000
_cell.length_c   1.000
_cell.angle_alpha   90.00
_cell.angle_beta   90.00
_cell.angle_gamma   90.00
#
_symmetry.space_group_name_H-M   'P 1'
#
loop_
_entity.id
_entity.type
_entity.pdbx_description
1 polymer ?
#
loop_
_entity_poly.entity_id
_entity_poly.type
_entity_poly.pdbx_seq_one_letter_code
_entity_poly.pdbx_strand_id
1 'polypeptide(L)'
;MLSYAISDEEMTAWLLDHGADPNRRCFIDLTPLSLAVESAPISVIHFMLSRGGNVQQGQLLHHAVERPTDTIEVLGLLIEKGAPINSAMYDDYPSWALLFFTGVGTPLHKAAELGKVDVVRYLISQGADQSINDANGRTAIECARRSIKEKSSRH
;
A
#
# COMPACT_ATOMS: atom_id res chain seq x y z
N MET A 1 -20.92 -4.30 1.85
CA MET A 1 -19.70 -3.90 1.11
C MET A 1 -18.57 -4.69 1.75
N LEU A 2 -17.81 -5.51 0.99
CA LEU A 2 -16.81 -6.46 1.51
C LEU A 2 -15.78 -5.82 2.46
N SER A 3 -15.55 -4.52 2.33
CA SER A 3 -14.71 -3.69 3.21
C SER A 3 -15.04 -3.76 4.71
N TYR A 4 -16.29 -3.97 5.11
CA TYR A 4 -16.66 -4.06 6.54
C TYR A 4 -16.44 -5.46 7.13
N ALA A 5 -16.28 -6.48 6.28
CA ALA A 5 -16.14 -7.86 6.70
C ALA A 5 -14.68 -8.28 6.89
N ILE A 6 -13.71 -7.50 6.43
CA ILE A 6 -12.27 -7.86 6.41
C ILE A 6 -11.67 -8.16 7.80
N SER A 7 -12.33 -7.75 8.88
CA SER A 7 -11.94 -8.09 10.26
C SER A 7 -12.46 -9.45 10.72
N ASP A 8 -13.40 -10.04 10.00
CA ASP A 8 -14.05 -11.32 10.27
C ASP A 8 -13.72 -12.29 9.12
N GLU A 9 -12.90 -13.29 9.43
CA GLU A 9 -12.42 -14.27 8.46
C GLU A 9 -13.57 -15.10 7.88
N GLU A 10 -14.56 -15.47 8.70
CA GLU A 10 -15.69 -16.30 8.28
C GLU A 10 -16.64 -15.50 7.39
N MET A 11 -16.92 -14.25 7.75
CA MET A 11 -17.73 -13.36 6.91
C MET A 11 -17.03 -13.01 5.59
N THR A 12 -15.72 -12.77 5.63
CA THR A 12 -14.91 -12.54 4.42
C THR A 12 -14.94 -13.76 3.51
N ALA A 13 -14.78 -14.96 4.08
CA ALA A 13 -14.87 -16.21 3.33
C ALA A 13 -16.23 -16.39 2.67
N TRP A 14 -17.30 -16.20 3.44
CA TRP A 14 -18.65 -16.31 2.93
C TRP A 14 -18.91 -15.35 1.77
N LEU A 15 -18.52 -14.08 1.90
CA LEU A 15 -18.73 -13.10 0.84
C LEU A 15 -17.96 -13.43 -0.45
N LEU A 16 -16.71 -13.88 -0.32
CA LEU A 16 -15.90 -14.29 -1.48
C LEU A 16 -16.47 -15.53 -2.16
N ASP A 17 -16.93 -16.52 -1.39
CA ASP A 17 -17.59 -17.72 -1.93
C ASP A 17 -18.93 -17.39 -2.62
N HIS A 18 -19.55 -16.25 -2.28
CA HIS A 18 -20.77 -15.74 -2.90
C HIS A 18 -20.50 -14.66 -3.97
N GLY A 19 -19.28 -14.61 -4.52
CA GLY A 19 -18.96 -13.81 -5.71
C GLY A 19 -18.57 -12.36 -5.43
N ALA A 20 -18.26 -11.99 -4.18
CA ALA A 20 -17.63 -10.71 -3.92
C ALA A 20 -16.25 -10.66 -4.57
N ASP A 21 -15.98 -9.60 -5.33
CA ASP A 21 -14.71 -9.41 -6.03
C ASP A 21 -13.68 -8.72 -5.13
N PRO A 22 -12.56 -9.39 -4.75
CA PRO A 22 -11.53 -8.78 -3.90
C PRO A 22 -10.77 -7.64 -4.60
N ASN A 23 -10.87 -7.53 -5.93
CA ASN A 23 -10.15 -6.58 -6.77
C ASN A 23 -11.00 -5.38 -7.18
N ARG A 24 -12.24 -5.29 -6.68
CA ARG A 24 -13.18 -4.23 -7.07
C ARG A 24 -12.63 -2.85 -6.66
N ARG A 25 -12.11 -2.10 -7.63
CA ARG A 25 -11.57 -0.75 -7.45
C ARG A 25 -12.67 0.27 -7.14
N CYS A 26 -12.41 1.18 -6.20
CA CYS A 26 -13.21 2.39 -5.98
C CYS A 26 -12.60 3.60 -6.73
N PHE A 27 -13.09 4.82 -6.46
CA PHE A 27 -12.69 6.03 -7.19
C PHE A 27 -11.22 6.46 -6.98
N ILE A 28 -10.57 5.98 -5.92
CA ILE A 28 -9.15 6.20 -5.60
C ILE A 28 -8.35 4.90 -5.73
N ASP A 29 -8.73 4.02 -6.66
CA ASP A 29 -8.09 2.72 -6.90
C ASP A 29 -8.08 1.75 -5.70
N LEU A 30 -8.67 2.11 -4.56
CA LEU A 30 -8.75 1.23 -3.39
C LEU A 30 -9.61 0.00 -3.70
N THR A 31 -9.12 -1.19 -3.32
CA THR A 31 -9.84 -2.46 -3.43
C THR A 31 -10.18 -3.01 -2.04
N PRO A 32 -11.13 -3.97 -1.93
CA PRO A 32 -11.30 -4.72 -0.69
C PRO A 32 -9.99 -5.33 -0.17
N LEU A 33 -9.14 -5.83 -1.08
CA LEU A 33 -7.83 -6.36 -0.71
C LEU A 33 -6.88 -5.27 -0.18
N SER A 34 -6.93 -4.04 -0.70
CA SER A 34 -6.15 -2.91 -0.17
C SER A 34 -6.47 -2.61 1.28
N LEU A 35 -7.76 -2.60 1.64
CA LEU A 35 -8.22 -2.38 3.01
C LEU A 35 -7.82 -3.52 3.94
N ALA A 36 -7.92 -4.76 3.47
CA ALA A 36 -7.45 -5.93 4.22
C ALA A 36 -5.93 -5.84 4.44
N VAL A 37 -5.18 -5.45 3.42
CA VAL A 37 -3.74 -5.21 3.52
C VAL A 37 -3.40 -4.08 4.47
N GLU A 38 -4.25 -3.09 4.68
CA GLU A 38 -3.99 -1.99 5.64
C GLU A 38 -4.23 -2.38 7.11
N SER A 39 -5.12 -3.34 7.39
CA SER A 39 -5.60 -3.55 8.77
C SER A 39 -6.00 -4.97 9.15
N ALA A 40 -6.32 -5.85 8.21
CA ALA A 40 -6.76 -7.21 8.51
C ALA A 40 -5.60 -8.12 8.92
N PRO A 41 -5.87 -9.23 9.64
CA PRO A 41 -4.87 -10.26 9.90
C PRO A 41 -4.28 -10.84 8.61
N ILE A 42 -3.02 -11.28 8.65
CA ILE A 42 -2.35 -11.85 7.48
C ILE A 42 -3.06 -13.11 6.95
N SER A 43 -3.77 -13.87 7.81
CA SER A 43 -4.60 -15.02 7.38
C SER A 43 -5.68 -14.60 6.38
N VAL A 44 -6.36 -13.48 6.64
CA VAL A 44 -7.37 -12.91 5.74
C VAL A 44 -6.73 -12.48 4.42
N ILE A 45 -5.55 -11.86 4.46
CA ILE A 45 -4.82 -11.46 3.25
C ILE A 45 -4.46 -12.69 2.41
N HIS A 46 -3.90 -13.74 3.03
CA HIS A 46 -3.63 -15.02 2.37
C HIS A 46 -4.89 -15.61 1.73
N PHE A 47 -6.00 -15.61 2.47
CA PHE A 47 -7.26 -16.14 2.00
C PHE A 47 -7.77 -15.36 0.79
N MET A 48 -7.82 -14.02 0.84
CA MET A 48 -8.23 -13.19 -0.30
C MET A 48 -7.34 -13.41 -1.53
N LEU A 49 -6.03 -13.53 -1.35
CA LEU A 49 -5.09 -13.85 -2.43
C LEU A 49 -5.36 -15.24 -3.04
N SER A 50 -5.68 -16.25 -2.21
CA SER A 50 -6.04 -17.59 -2.67
C SER A 50 -7.37 -17.63 -3.46
N ARG A 51 -8.23 -16.63 -3.26
CA ARG A 51 -9.53 -16.47 -3.94
C ARG A 51 -9.48 -15.43 -5.08
N GLY A 52 -8.31 -15.27 -5.71
CA GLY A 52 -8.16 -14.46 -6.91
C GLY A 52 -7.82 -12.99 -6.65
N GLY A 53 -7.38 -12.64 -5.44
CA GLY A 53 -6.80 -11.33 -5.14
C GLY A 53 -5.58 -11.04 -6.03
N ASN A 54 -5.57 -9.87 -6.65
CA ASN A 54 -4.56 -9.44 -7.61
C ASN A 54 -3.62 -8.42 -6.98
N VAL A 55 -2.36 -8.80 -6.79
CA VAL A 55 -1.34 -7.92 -6.18
C VAL A 55 -0.89 -6.76 -7.06
N GLN A 56 -1.25 -6.78 -8.35
CA GLN A 56 -0.96 -5.69 -9.29
C GLN A 56 -1.98 -4.55 -9.21
N GLN A 57 -3.01 -4.65 -8.37
CA GLN A 57 -4.09 -3.66 -8.27
C GLN A 57 -4.23 -3.16 -6.84
N GLY A 58 -4.80 -1.96 -6.67
CA GLY A 58 -5.15 -1.48 -5.35
C GLY A 58 -3.99 -1.02 -4.49
N GLN A 59 -2.82 -0.78 -5.10
CA GLN A 59 -1.70 -0.09 -4.43
C GLN A 59 -1.30 -0.76 -3.12
N LEU A 60 -1.33 -2.11 -3.09
CA LEU A 60 -1.24 -2.88 -1.85
C LEU A 60 0.01 -2.56 -1.05
N LEU A 61 1.16 -2.35 -1.70
CA LEU A 61 2.40 -2.00 -1.00
C LEU A 61 2.31 -0.64 -0.31
N HIS A 62 1.60 0.34 -0.88
CA HIS A 62 1.38 1.63 -0.21
C HIS A 62 0.52 1.49 1.04
N HIS A 63 -0.57 0.70 0.97
CA HIS A 63 -1.42 0.42 2.12
C HIS A 63 -0.72 -0.45 3.18
N ALA A 64 0.10 -1.42 2.75
CA ALA A 64 0.89 -2.24 3.67
C ALA A 64 1.85 -1.38 4.49
N VAL A 65 2.45 -0.35 3.89
CA VAL A 65 3.34 0.61 4.58
C VAL A 65 2.59 1.38 5.68
N GLU A 66 1.28 1.57 5.60
CA GLU A 66 0.51 2.29 6.62
C GLU A 66 0.16 1.42 7.84
N ARG A 67 0.22 0.08 7.72
CA ARG A 67 -0.08 -0.88 8.80
C ARG A 67 0.63 -0.57 10.13
N PRO A 68 -0.04 -0.74 11.28
CA PRO A 68 0.55 -0.46 12.59
C PRO A 68 1.50 -1.58 13.09
N THR A 69 1.19 -2.83 12.77
CA THR A 69 1.95 -4.03 13.14
C THR A 69 2.25 -4.84 11.88
N ASP A 70 3.06 -5.90 12.01
CA ASP A 70 3.33 -6.95 10.97
C ASP A 70 3.65 -6.45 9.55
N THR A 71 4.05 -5.17 9.41
CA THR A 71 4.23 -4.50 8.11
C THR A 71 5.23 -5.23 7.21
N ILE A 72 6.36 -5.68 7.77
CA ILE A 72 7.40 -6.37 7.01
C ILE A 72 6.92 -7.74 6.51
N GLU A 73 6.13 -8.44 7.32
CA GLU A 73 5.58 -9.76 6.97
C GLU A 73 4.59 -9.63 5.81
N VAL A 74 3.66 -8.68 5.90
CA VAL A 74 2.69 -8.40 4.83
C VAL A 74 3.37 -7.88 3.57
N LEU A 75 4.37 -6.99 3.70
CA LEU A 75 5.15 -6.54 2.54
C LEU A 75 5.88 -7.70 1.87
N GLY A 76 6.49 -8.60 2.65
CA GLY A 76 7.18 -9.78 2.13
C GLY A 76 6.24 -10.69 1.36
N LEU A 77 5.07 -10.98 1.91
CA LEU A 77 4.03 -11.74 1.23
C LEU A 77 3.67 -11.12 -0.13
N LEU A 78 3.40 -9.80 -0.15
CA LEU A 78 2.98 -9.12 -1.37
C LEU A 78 4.10 -9.07 -2.43
N ILE A 79 5.34 -8.79 -2.01
CA ILE A 79 6.51 -8.75 -2.90
C ILE A 79 6.80 -10.14 -3.47
N GLU A 80 6.74 -11.20 -2.65
CA GLU A 80 6.88 -12.59 -3.10
C GLU A 80 5.83 -12.95 -4.16
N LYS A 81 4.60 -12.44 -3.99
CA LYS A 81 3.51 -12.62 -4.97
C LYS A 81 3.65 -11.74 -6.22
N GLY A 82 4.66 -10.88 -6.29
CA GLY A 82 4.97 -10.06 -7.45
C GLY A 82 4.41 -8.64 -7.44
N ALA A 83 3.95 -8.13 -6.27
CA ALA A 83 3.45 -6.77 -6.15
C ALA A 83 4.49 -5.73 -6.63
N PRO A 84 4.08 -4.66 -7.31
CA PRO A 84 5.00 -3.79 -8.02
C PRO A 84 5.70 -2.80 -7.06
N ILE A 85 6.92 -3.14 -6.65
CA ILE A 85 7.69 -2.38 -5.64
C ILE A 85 8.00 -0.93 -6.03
N ASN A 86 8.04 -0.65 -7.33
CA ASN A 86 8.44 0.65 -7.89
C ASN A 86 7.29 1.45 -8.51
N SER A 87 6.03 0.98 -8.42
CA SER A 87 4.90 1.72 -8.97
C SER A 87 4.58 2.95 -8.13
N ALA A 88 4.41 4.10 -8.79
CA ALA A 88 3.88 5.29 -8.15
C ALA A 88 2.38 5.14 -7.90
N MET A 89 1.89 5.74 -6.81
CA MET A 89 0.47 5.72 -6.47
C MET A 89 -0.33 6.46 -7.54
N TYR A 90 -1.44 5.85 -7.98
CA TYR A 90 -2.36 6.33 -9.03
C TYR A 90 -1.80 6.44 -10.46
N ASP A 91 -0.59 5.95 -10.75
CA ASP A 91 0.05 6.09 -12.07
C ASP A 91 -0.81 5.55 -13.23
N ASP A 92 -1.67 4.55 -12.97
CA ASP A 92 -2.58 3.92 -13.93
C ASP A 92 -4.07 4.31 -13.76
N TYR A 93 -4.40 5.32 -12.94
CA TYR A 93 -5.79 5.58 -12.53
C TYR A 93 -6.20 7.06 -12.59
N PRO A 94 -7.48 7.38 -12.90
CA PRO A 94 -7.96 8.76 -13.04
C PRO A 94 -7.74 9.63 -11.79
N SER A 95 -7.61 9.03 -10.60
CA SER A 95 -7.33 9.73 -9.36
C SER A 95 -5.98 10.43 -9.34
N TRP A 96 -5.04 10.09 -10.23
CA TRP A 96 -3.81 10.86 -10.42
C TRP A 96 -4.10 12.35 -10.61
N ALA A 97 -5.05 12.69 -11.50
CA ALA A 97 -5.42 14.08 -11.78
C ALA A 97 -5.96 14.81 -10.53
N LEU A 98 -6.48 14.08 -9.55
CA LEU A 98 -7.04 14.61 -8.31
C LEU A 98 -6.02 14.68 -7.17
N LEU A 99 -4.95 13.89 -7.21
CA LEU A 99 -4.05 13.69 -6.07
C LEU A 99 -2.57 13.92 -6.38
N PHE A 100 -2.17 14.17 -7.62
CA PHE A 100 -0.75 14.34 -8.00
C PHE A 100 -0.06 15.43 -7.16
N PHE A 101 -0.74 16.56 -6.90
CA PHE A 101 -0.18 17.68 -6.14
C PHE A 101 0.12 17.34 -4.66
N THR A 102 -0.40 16.21 -4.16
CA THR A 102 -0.11 15.74 -2.79
C THR A 102 1.27 15.10 -2.67
N GLY A 103 2.00 14.90 -3.77
CA GLY A 103 3.32 14.27 -3.74
C GLY A 103 3.25 12.75 -3.65
N VAL A 104 2.24 12.16 -4.29
CA VAL A 104 2.11 10.72 -4.45
C VAL A 104 3.34 10.14 -5.15
N GLY A 105 3.83 9.01 -4.65
CA GLY A 105 5.07 8.39 -5.12
C GLY A 105 5.04 6.88 -4.90
N THR A 106 6.22 6.26 -4.88
CA THR A 106 6.38 4.81 -4.66
C THR A 106 6.12 4.42 -3.18
N PRO A 107 5.98 3.12 -2.85
CA PRO A 107 5.90 2.67 -1.45
C PRO A 107 7.09 3.16 -0.60
N LEU A 108 8.26 3.31 -1.23
CA LEU A 108 9.45 3.86 -0.58
C LEU A 108 9.26 5.34 -0.17
N HIS A 109 8.62 6.16 -0.99
CA HIS A 109 8.29 7.54 -0.64
C HIS A 109 7.36 7.61 0.58
N LYS A 110 6.31 6.78 0.59
CA LYS A 110 5.38 6.69 1.73
C LYS A 110 6.10 6.28 3.02
N ALA A 111 6.96 5.25 2.95
CA ALA A 111 7.72 4.80 4.11
C ALA A 111 8.66 5.90 4.65
N ALA A 112 9.28 6.65 3.75
CA ALA A 112 10.16 7.76 4.07
C ALA A 112 9.40 8.95 4.70
N GLU A 113 8.23 9.30 4.16
CA GLU A 113 7.36 10.35 4.70
C GLU A 113 6.88 10.02 6.13
N LEU A 114 6.49 8.77 6.37
CA LEU A 114 6.05 8.29 7.67
C LEU A 114 7.21 8.12 8.67
N GLY A 115 8.45 8.09 8.18
CA GLY A 115 9.64 7.85 9.01
C GLY A 115 9.78 6.40 9.48
N LYS A 116 9.19 5.44 8.77
CA LYS A 116 9.28 4.01 9.08
C LYS A 116 10.62 3.43 8.62
N VAL A 117 11.68 3.66 9.40
CA VAL A 117 13.07 3.30 9.06
C VAL A 117 13.23 1.83 8.69
N ASP A 118 12.62 0.92 9.46
CA ASP A 118 12.73 -0.53 9.20
C ASP A 118 12.08 -0.91 7.87
N VAL A 119 10.95 -0.29 7.54
CA VAL A 119 10.24 -0.48 6.26
C VAL A 119 11.05 0.07 5.09
N VAL A 120 11.69 1.25 5.25
CA VAL A 120 12.60 1.81 4.24
C VAL A 120 13.76 0.86 3.96
N ARG A 121 14.42 0.36 5.02
CA ARG A 121 15.53 -0.59 4.87
C ARG A 121 15.08 -1.87 4.19
N TYR A 122 13.91 -2.38 4.58
CA TYR A 122 13.35 -3.58 3.99
C TYR A 122 13.05 -3.40 2.50
N LEU A 123 12.31 -2.36 2.11
CA LEU A 123 12.00 -2.08 0.69
C LEU A 123 13.28 -1.94 -0.16
N ILE A 124 14.31 -1.25 0.33
CA ILE A 124 15.60 -1.14 -0.36
C ILE A 124 16.26 -2.53 -0.49
N SER A 125 16.21 -3.36 0.55
CA SER A 125 16.75 -4.72 0.49
C SER A 125 16.02 -5.61 -0.52
N GLN A 126 14.75 -5.31 -0.81
CA GLN A 126 13.93 -5.99 -1.81
C GLN A 126 14.06 -5.39 -3.22
N GLY A 127 14.94 -4.40 -3.43
CA GLY A 127 15.20 -3.81 -4.74
C GLY A 127 14.35 -2.59 -5.09
N ALA A 128 13.78 -1.88 -4.10
CA ALA A 128 13.12 -0.61 -4.34
C ALA A 128 14.10 0.43 -4.91
N ASP A 129 13.71 1.09 -6.00
CA ASP A 129 14.52 2.11 -6.67
C ASP A 129 14.42 3.45 -5.93
N GLN A 130 15.57 3.92 -5.44
CA GLN A 130 15.70 5.17 -4.69
C GLN A 130 15.78 6.40 -5.59
N SER A 131 15.95 6.22 -6.90
CA SER A 131 16.10 7.30 -7.88
C SER A 131 14.77 7.77 -8.47
N ILE A 132 13.68 7.04 -8.22
CA ILE A 132 12.34 7.44 -8.68
C ILE A 132 11.92 8.72 -7.95
N ASN A 133 11.34 9.64 -8.70
CA ASN A 133 10.76 10.86 -8.18
C ASN A 133 9.25 10.68 -7.96
N ASP A 134 8.73 11.27 -6.89
CA ASP A 134 7.30 11.46 -6.68
C ASP A 134 6.71 12.50 -7.65
N ALA A 135 5.40 12.72 -7.55
CA ALA A 135 4.67 13.70 -8.37
C ALA A 135 5.15 15.15 -8.22
N ASN A 136 5.90 15.48 -7.16
CA ASN A 136 6.50 16.80 -6.93
C ASN A 136 7.97 16.85 -7.37
N GLY A 137 8.48 15.82 -8.04
CA GLY A 137 9.86 15.75 -8.52
C GLY A 137 10.88 15.43 -7.42
N ARG A 138 10.45 14.84 -6.30
CA ARG A 138 11.31 14.55 -5.14
C ARG A 138 11.61 13.07 -5.03
N THR A 139 12.83 12.73 -4.65
CA THR A 139 13.21 11.38 -4.23
C THR A 139 12.68 11.05 -2.83
N ALA A 140 12.65 9.76 -2.47
CA ALA A 140 12.19 9.32 -1.15
C ALA A 140 12.96 9.97 0.01
N ILE A 141 14.29 10.17 -0.13
CA ILE A 141 15.11 10.82 0.89
C ILE A 141 14.77 12.31 1.05
N GLU A 142 14.39 12.99 -0.02
CA GLU A 142 13.96 14.39 0.02
C GLU A 142 12.60 14.54 0.72
N CYS A 143 11.69 13.59 0.49
CA CYS A 143 10.42 13.51 1.23
C CYS A 143 10.66 13.34 2.74
N ALA A 144 11.53 12.41 3.16
CA ALA A 144 11.88 12.24 4.57
C ALA A 144 12.44 13.53 5.20
N ARG A 145 13.37 14.21 4.52
CA ARG A 145 13.97 15.46 5.01
C ARG A 145 12.92 16.56 5.21
N ARG A 146 11.94 16.66 4.30
CA ARG A 146 10.87 17.64 4.41
C ARG A 146 9.93 17.32 5.57
N SER A 147 9.51 16.06 5.71
CA SER A 147 8.61 15.64 6.81
C SER A 147 9.24 15.87 8.18
N ILE A 148 10.56 15.70 8.32
CA ILE A 148 11.30 16.04 9.55
C ILE A 148 11.21 17.53 9.84
N LYS A 149 11.47 18.40 8.84
CA LYS A 149 11.39 19.86 9.01
C LYS A 149 9.99 20.32 9.41
N GLU A 150 8.95 19.79 8.76
CA GLU A 150 7.55 20.14 9.07
C GLU A 150 7.14 19.72 10.49
N LYS A 151 7.61 18.56 10.97
CA LYS A 151 7.38 18.12 12.36
C LYS A 151 8.13 18.98 13.38
N SER A 152 9.35 19.42 13.06
CA SER A 152 10.14 20.31 13.91
C SER A 152 9.59 21.74 13.98
N SER A 153 8.89 22.23 12.96
CA SER A 153 8.29 23.58 12.94
C SER A 153 6.92 23.67 13.62
N ARG A 154 6.35 22.55 14.09
CA ARG A 154 5.05 22.51 14.81
C ARG A 154 5.21 22.41 16.34
N HIS A 155 6.44 22.47 16.84
CA HIS A 155 6.79 22.54 18.26
C HIS A 155 7.43 23.89 18.55
#